data_AF-A0A662PFV6-F1
#
_entry.id   AF-A0A662PFV6-F1
#
_cell.length_a   1.000
_cell.length_b   1.000
_cell.length_c   1.000
_cell.angle_alpha   90.00
_cell.angle_beta   90.00
_cell.angle_gamma   90.00
#
_symmetry.space_group_name_H-M   'P 1'
#
loop_
_entity.id
_entity.type
_entity.pdbx_description
1 polymer ?
#
loop_
_entity_poly.entity_id
_entity_poly.type
_entity_poly.pdbx_seq_one_letter_code
_entity_poly.pdbx_strand_id
1 'polypeptide(L)'
;LLLDNGETVRLIGIDAPEYYKITDAEKFGFDEDYLYEWGVKAKLYMEDRVLHRDVFLEYGWERRDKYGRLLAYVYLGHEMINRTMIEEGYARATPEFDFKYEEEFIKLEEEAKNEGKGMWHTENEKNLIPYAAIFVSIVLGVIVFAWFKKLK
;
A
#
# COMPACT_ATOMS: atom_id res chain seq x y z
N LEU A 1 -2.76 12.21 -8.32
CA LEU A 1 -4.21 12.49 -8.53
C LEU A 1 -4.36 13.68 -9.48
N LEU A 2 -5.28 13.62 -10.44
CA LEU A 2 -5.66 14.76 -11.30
C LEU A 2 -7.05 15.24 -10.88
N LEU A 3 -7.19 16.53 -10.64
CA LEU A 3 -8.46 17.18 -10.29
C LEU A 3 -9.16 17.70 -11.55
N ASP A 4 -10.46 17.95 -11.46
CA ASP A 4 -11.30 18.45 -12.56
C ASP A 4 -10.88 19.84 -13.07
N ASN A 5 -10.29 20.65 -12.20
CA ASN A 5 -9.73 21.96 -12.53
C ASN A 5 -8.33 21.89 -13.21
N GLY A 6 -7.83 20.69 -13.51
CA GLY A 6 -6.55 20.46 -14.16
C GLY A 6 -5.34 20.43 -13.23
N GLU A 7 -5.53 20.66 -11.93
CA GLU A 7 -4.46 20.56 -10.93
C GLU A 7 -4.07 19.10 -10.68
N THR A 8 -2.78 18.87 -10.44
CA THR A 8 -2.27 17.55 -10.04
C THR A 8 -1.81 17.57 -8.60
N VAL A 9 -2.07 16.49 -7.86
CA VAL A 9 -1.73 16.34 -6.45
C VAL A 9 -0.72 15.19 -6.29
N ARG A 10 0.41 15.48 -5.63
CA ARG A 10 1.36 14.52 -5.07
C ARG A 10 0.98 14.29 -3.61
N LEU A 11 0.68 13.05 -3.29
CA LEU A 11 0.30 12.64 -1.95
C LEU A 11 1.54 12.71 -1.06
N ILE A 12 1.46 13.47 0.02
CA ILE A 12 2.56 13.64 0.97
C ILE A 12 2.81 12.33 1.74
N GLY A 13 4.09 12.03 1.98
CA GLY A 13 4.53 10.95 2.87
C GLY A 13 4.46 9.55 2.27
N ILE A 14 3.98 9.40 1.03
CA ILE A 14 3.85 8.09 0.38
C ILE A 14 4.52 8.06 -0.99
N ASP A 15 5.00 6.87 -1.37
CA ASP A 15 5.46 6.59 -2.73
C ASP A 15 4.90 5.25 -3.21
N ALA A 16 4.27 5.25 -4.38
CA ALA A 16 3.75 4.04 -5.03
C ALA A 16 4.66 3.65 -6.19
N PRO A 17 4.76 2.36 -6.55
CA PRO A 17 5.50 1.95 -7.74
C PRO A 17 4.97 2.68 -9.00
N GLU A 18 5.87 3.06 -9.89
CA GLU A 18 5.52 3.79 -11.11
C GLU A 18 5.13 2.80 -12.23
N TYR A 19 3.98 3.00 -12.87
CA TYR A 19 3.46 2.11 -13.92
C TYR A 19 3.90 2.49 -15.34
N TYR A 20 4.64 3.59 -15.52
CA TYR A 20 5.01 4.14 -16.84
C TYR A 20 6.49 4.52 -16.95
N LYS A 21 7.26 4.25 -15.89
CA LYS A 21 8.69 4.50 -15.80
C LYS A 21 9.34 3.32 -15.09
N ILE A 22 10.64 3.18 -15.29
CA ILE A 22 11.47 2.30 -14.47
C ILE A 22 11.35 2.80 -13.03
N THR A 23 10.69 2.01 -12.19
CA THR A 23 10.68 2.22 -10.75
C THR A 23 12.08 1.88 -10.25
N ASP A 24 12.59 2.68 -9.32
CA ASP A 24 13.86 2.38 -8.67
C ASP A 24 13.71 1.12 -7.81
N ALA A 25 14.03 -0.03 -8.41
CA ALA A 25 13.89 -1.36 -7.83
C ALA A 25 14.57 -1.46 -6.46
N GLU A 26 15.72 -0.79 -6.28
CA GLU A 26 16.46 -0.77 -5.01
C GLU A 26 15.66 -0.12 -3.89
N LYS A 27 14.85 0.92 -4.19
CA LYS A 27 14.00 1.55 -3.17
C LYS A 27 12.93 0.62 -2.64
N PHE A 28 12.38 -0.26 -3.47
CA PHE A 28 11.28 -1.13 -3.05
C PHE A 28 11.75 -2.54 -2.66
N GLY A 29 12.95 -2.95 -3.08
CA GLY A 29 13.48 -4.29 -2.83
C GLY A 29 12.83 -5.38 -3.68
N PHE A 30 12.24 -5.02 -4.81
CA PHE A 30 11.57 -5.92 -5.75
C PHE A 30 12.07 -5.68 -7.18
N ASP A 31 11.91 -6.67 -8.05
CA ASP A 31 12.24 -6.52 -9.48
C ASP A 31 11.27 -5.56 -10.20
N GLU A 32 11.73 -5.03 -11.34
CA GLU A 32 11.01 -3.99 -12.09
C GLU A 32 9.66 -4.47 -12.63
N ASP A 33 9.54 -5.73 -13.06
CA ASP A 33 8.30 -6.27 -13.62
C ASP A 33 7.23 -6.40 -12.52
N TYR A 34 7.62 -6.90 -11.35
CA TYR A 34 6.75 -6.96 -10.19
C TYR A 34 6.27 -5.56 -9.75
N LEU A 35 7.18 -4.58 -9.74
CA LEU A 35 6.85 -3.19 -9.40
C LEU A 35 5.96 -2.54 -10.45
N TYR A 36 6.15 -2.84 -11.73
CA TYR A 36 5.27 -2.36 -12.79
C TYR A 36 3.83 -2.85 -12.57
N GLU A 37 3.64 -4.15 -12.30
CA GLU A 37 2.32 -4.70 -12.00
C GLU A 37 1.68 -4.02 -10.79
N TRP A 38 2.45 -3.81 -9.72
CA TRP A 38 1.94 -3.15 -8.52
C TRP A 38 1.69 -1.66 -8.71
N GLY A 39 2.42 -0.98 -9.60
CA GLY A 39 2.12 0.39 -9.99
C GLY A 39 0.77 0.50 -10.69
N VAL A 40 0.45 -0.45 -11.57
CA VAL A 40 -0.88 -0.53 -12.21
C VAL A 40 -1.96 -0.77 -11.16
N LYS A 41 -1.74 -1.72 -10.24
CA LYS A 41 -2.69 -2.04 -9.15
C LYS A 41 -2.91 -0.84 -8.23
N ALA A 42 -1.86 -0.13 -7.83
CA ALA A 42 -1.92 1.06 -6.98
C ALA A 42 -2.71 2.20 -7.65
N LYS A 43 -2.48 2.43 -8.94
CA LYS A 43 -3.26 3.39 -9.73
C LYS A 43 -4.75 3.03 -9.71
N LEU A 44 -5.10 1.79 -10.08
CA LEU A 44 -6.50 1.35 -10.13
C LEU A 44 -7.17 1.42 -8.76
N TYR A 45 -6.47 1.03 -7.71
CA TYR A 45 -6.96 1.08 -6.34
C TYR A 45 -7.26 2.51 -5.87
N MET A 46 -6.41 3.47 -6.25
CA MET A 46 -6.66 4.89 -6.00
C MET A 46 -7.85 5.40 -6.82
N GLU A 47 -7.90 5.08 -8.12
CA GLU A 47 -8.99 5.50 -9.01
C GLU A 47 -10.36 4.98 -8.52
N ASP A 48 -10.46 3.71 -8.13
CA ASP A 48 -11.70 3.13 -7.58
C ASP A 48 -12.24 3.90 -6.34
N ARG A 49 -11.33 4.49 -5.56
CA ARG A 49 -11.68 5.28 -4.37
C ARG A 49 -12.11 6.69 -4.68
N VAL A 50 -11.37 7.40 -5.52
CA VAL A 50 -11.50 8.87 -5.61
C VAL A 50 -12.08 9.35 -6.93
N LEU A 51 -12.14 8.50 -7.96
CA LEU A 51 -12.65 8.90 -9.26
C LEU A 51 -14.13 9.29 -9.15
N HIS A 52 -14.46 10.48 -9.68
CA HIS A 52 -15.81 11.06 -9.62
C HIS A 52 -16.36 11.28 -8.21
N ARG A 53 -15.48 11.43 -7.20
CA ARG A 53 -15.87 11.76 -5.83
C ARG A 53 -15.20 13.06 -5.39
N ASP A 54 -15.90 13.81 -4.55
CA ASP A 54 -15.33 14.99 -3.91
C ASP A 54 -14.32 14.56 -2.85
N VAL A 55 -13.13 15.16 -2.91
CA VAL A 55 -12.07 14.95 -1.91
C VAL A 55 -11.72 16.27 -1.23
N PHE A 56 -11.35 16.19 0.03
CA PHE A 56 -10.77 17.31 0.77
C PHE A 56 -9.24 17.20 0.73
N LEU A 57 -8.57 18.35 0.59
CA LEU A 57 -7.11 18.43 0.57
C LEU A 57 -6.62 19.18 1.82
N GLU A 58 -5.89 18.48 2.68
CA GLU A 58 -5.09 19.12 3.73
C GLU A 58 -3.68 19.35 3.16
N TYR A 59 -3.33 20.62 2.91
CA TYR A 59 -2.03 20.94 2.34
C TYR A 59 -0.89 20.75 3.34
N GLY A 60 0.28 20.36 2.83
CA GLY A 60 1.51 20.35 3.60
C GLY A 60 2.03 21.76 3.91
N TRP A 61 3.22 21.83 4.52
CA TRP A 61 3.90 23.09 4.79
C TRP A 61 4.14 23.90 3.50
N GLU A 62 4.69 23.23 2.49
CA GLU A 62 4.75 23.76 1.15
C GLU A 62 3.48 23.37 0.38
N ARG A 63 2.93 24.32 -0.37
CA ARG A 63 1.71 24.07 -1.15
C ARG A 63 1.97 23.32 -2.45
N ARG A 64 3.16 23.50 -3.03
CA ARG A 64 3.54 22.91 -4.32
C ARG A 64 4.98 22.49 -4.31
N ASP A 65 5.28 21.45 -5.08
CA ASP A 65 6.66 21.07 -5.38
C ASP A 65 7.23 21.83 -6.60
N LYS A 66 8.50 21.55 -6.91
CA LYS A 66 9.21 22.11 -8.08
C LYS A 66 8.59 21.77 -9.44
N TYR A 67 7.71 20.79 -9.51
CA TYR A 67 6.98 20.42 -10.74
C TYR A 67 5.60 21.08 -10.83
N GLY A 68 5.25 21.91 -9.84
CA GLY A 68 3.97 22.60 -9.77
C GLY A 68 2.83 21.73 -9.26
N ARG A 69 3.08 20.51 -8.77
CA ARG A 69 2.03 19.64 -8.20
C ARG A 69 1.65 20.15 -6.82
N LEU A 70 0.36 20.11 -6.48
CA LEU A 70 -0.10 20.36 -5.12
C LEU A 70 0.43 19.27 -4.18
N LEU A 71 0.90 19.66 -3.00
CA LEU A 71 1.31 18.74 -1.94
C LEU A 71 0.20 18.65 -0.89
N ALA A 72 -0.42 17.48 -0.75
CA ALA A 72 -1.53 17.31 0.19
C ALA A 72 -1.67 15.90 0.77
N TYR A 73 -2.33 15.82 1.92
CA TYR A 73 -3.07 14.65 2.35
C TYR A 73 -4.48 14.71 1.76
N VAL A 74 -4.90 13.63 1.12
CA VAL A 74 -6.19 13.53 0.42
C VAL A 74 -7.18 12.80 1.30
N TYR A 75 -8.35 13.39 1.51
CA TYR A 75 -9.42 12.83 2.32
C TYR A 75 -10.66 12.55 1.50
N LEU A 76 -11.21 11.35 1.62
CA LEU A 76 -12.55 10.98 1.15
C LEU A 76 -13.45 10.80 2.37
N GLY A 77 -14.27 11.81 2.66
CA GLY A 77 -15.02 11.86 3.92
C GLY A 77 -14.07 11.89 5.13
N HIS A 78 -14.03 10.81 5.91
CA HIS A 78 -13.13 10.65 7.06
C HIS A 78 -11.89 9.79 6.77
N GLU A 79 -11.82 9.16 5.59
CA GLU A 79 -10.70 8.30 5.19
C GLU A 79 -9.57 9.16 4.63
N MET A 80 -8.36 9.06 5.21
CA MET A 80 -7.16 9.64 4.62
C MET A 80 -6.58 8.65 3.61
N ILE A 81 -6.71 8.95 2.32
CA ILE A 81 -6.27 8.08 1.23
C ILE A 81 -4.77 7.77 1.32
N ASN A 82 -3.94 8.74 1.74
CA ASN A 82 -2.50 8.52 1.92
C ASN A 82 -2.22 7.34 2.86
N ARG A 83 -2.90 7.34 4.01
CA ARG A 83 -2.80 6.31 5.04
C ARG A 83 -3.26 4.95 4.49
N THR A 84 -4.42 4.92 3.87
CA THR A 84 -5.03 3.69 3.34
C THR A 84 -4.19 3.05 2.23
N MET A 85 -3.52 3.84 1.40
CA MET A 85 -2.60 3.32 0.37
C MET A 85 -1.43 2.54 1.00
N ILE A 86 -0.91 3.00 2.15
CA ILE A 86 0.17 2.30 2.87
C ILE A 86 -0.39 1.06 3.57
N GLU A 87 -1.47 1.21 4.33
CA GLU A 87 -2.12 0.12 5.09
C GLU A 87 -2.43 -1.09 4.22
N GLU A 88 -2.82 -0.86 2.97
CA GLU A 88 -3.22 -1.91 2.04
C GLU A 88 -2.07 -2.33 1.10
N GLY A 89 -0.86 -1.79 1.31
CA GLY A 89 0.36 -2.18 0.61
C GLY A 89 0.44 -1.72 -0.85
N TYR A 90 -0.26 -0.65 -1.22
CA TYR A 90 -0.19 -0.03 -2.54
C TYR A 90 0.83 1.11 -2.62
N ALA A 91 1.37 1.52 -1.49
CA ALA A 91 2.43 2.50 -1.37
C ALA A 91 3.33 2.17 -0.17
N ARG A 92 4.54 2.71 -0.17
CA ARG A 92 5.45 2.74 0.98
C ARG A 92 5.45 4.13 1.61
N ALA A 93 5.89 4.23 2.87
CA ALA A 93 6.22 5.50 3.47
C ALA A 93 7.51 6.05 2.86
N THR A 94 7.56 7.38 2.69
CA THR A 94 8.75 8.07 2.18
C THR A 94 9.01 9.36 2.95
N PRO A 95 10.27 9.64 3.37
CA PRO A 95 10.65 10.87 4.05
C PRO A 95 10.98 12.00 3.06
N GLU A 96 10.44 11.97 1.83
CA GLU A 96 10.75 12.97 0.79
C GLU A 96 10.38 14.41 1.21
N PHE A 97 9.48 14.56 2.18
CA PHE A 97 9.03 15.83 2.73
C PHE A 97 8.93 15.69 4.24
N ASP A 98 9.32 16.70 5.03
CA ASP A 98 9.02 16.71 6.47
C ASP A 98 7.49 16.73 6.67
N PHE A 99 6.95 15.77 7.42
CA PHE A 99 5.50 15.57 7.45
C PHE A 99 4.97 15.11 8.80
N LYS A 100 3.74 15.53 9.11
CA LYS A 100 3.06 15.40 10.41
C LYS A 100 2.84 13.94 10.85
N TYR A 101 2.81 13.00 9.90
CA TYR A 101 2.37 11.62 10.10
C TYR A 101 3.49 10.59 9.87
N GLU A 102 4.76 11.02 9.93
CA GLU A 102 5.90 10.16 9.58
C GLU A 102 5.97 8.86 10.38
N GLU A 103 5.95 8.95 11.71
CA GLU A 103 5.98 7.76 12.58
C GLU A 103 4.77 6.83 12.33
N GLU A 104 3.60 7.40 12.09
CA GLU A 104 2.39 6.64 11.79
C GLU A 104 2.54 5.88 10.47
N PHE A 105 3.00 6.55 9.41
CA PHE A 105 3.12 5.95 8.08
C PHE A 105 4.18 4.84 8.04
N ILE A 106 5.30 5.03 8.75
CA ILE A 106 6.33 3.98 8.89
C ILE A 106 5.73 2.75 9.57
N LYS A 107 5.00 2.95 10.67
CA LYS A 107 4.37 1.85 11.39
C LYS A 107 3.33 1.11 10.54
N LEU A 108 2.51 1.83 9.79
CA LEU A 108 1.53 1.23 8.89
C LEU A 108 2.19 0.42 7.76
N GLU A 109 3.33 0.89 7.24
CA GLU A 109 4.09 0.12 6.26
C GLU A 109 4.64 -1.17 6.86
N GLU A 110 5.16 -1.13 8.09
CA GLU A 110 5.61 -2.32 8.81
C GLU A 110 4.47 -3.32 9.04
N GLU A 111 3.29 -2.84 9.45
CA GLU A 111 2.09 -3.66 9.61
C GLU A 111 1.67 -4.30 8.28
N ALA A 112 1.60 -3.53 7.19
CA ALA A 112 1.27 -4.04 5.86
C ALA A 112 2.28 -5.09 5.36
N LYS A 113 3.58 -4.92 5.68
CA LYS A 113 4.62 -5.92 5.40
C LYS A 113 4.41 -7.21 6.19
N ASN A 114 4.19 -7.10 7.49
CA ASN A 114 3.98 -8.26 8.38
C ASN A 114 2.71 -9.05 8.04
N GLU A 115 1.69 -8.37 7.50
CA GLU A 115 0.44 -9.00 7.05
C GLU A 115 0.49 -9.47 5.59
N GLY A 116 1.60 -9.26 4.89
CA GLY A 116 1.76 -9.64 3.48
C GLY A 116 0.71 -8.99 2.58
N LYS A 117 0.35 -7.72 2.85
CA LYS A 117 -0.64 -6.96 2.08
C LYS A 117 -0.02 -6.33 0.84
N GLY A 118 -0.85 -6.16 -0.19
CA GLY A 118 -0.45 -5.45 -1.40
C GLY A 118 0.86 -5.98 -1.99
N MET A 119 1.77 -5.07 -2.36
CA MET A 119 3.06 -5.41 -2.93
C MET A 119 3.97 -6.20 -1.98
N TRP A 120 3.68 -6.21 -0.68
CA TRP A 120 4.42 -6.96 0.31
C TRP A 120 4.05 -8.46 0.33
N HIS A 121 3.05 -8.88 -0.45
CA HIS A 121 2.69 -10.28 -0.60
C HIS A 121 3.77 -11.05 -1.40
N THR A 122 4.87 -11.43 -0.73
CA THR A 122 5.92 -12.22 -1.38
C THR A 122 5.53 -13.70 -1.39
N GLU A 123 5.69 -14.38 -2.54
CA GLU A 123 5.33 -15.80 -2.67
C GLU A 123 6.09 -16.73 -1.70
N ASN A 124 7.18 -16.25 -1.08
CA ASN A 124 7.91 -16.99 -0.06
C ASN A 124 7.09 -17.27 1.22
N GLU A 125 6.06 -16.47 1.54
CA GLU A 125 5.18 -16.74 2.68
C GLU A 125 4.17 -17.88 2.44
N LYS A 126 3.85 -18.18 1.17
CA LYS A 126 3.01 -19.35 0.83
C LYS A 126 3.68 -20.68 1.15
N ASN A 127 5.01 -20.70 1.27
CA ASN A 127 5.78 -21.88 1.73
C ASN A 127 5.90 -21.97 3.26
N LEU A 128 5.40 -20.96 3.98
CA LEU A 128 5.40 -20.86 5.44
C LEU A 128 4.02 -21.06 6.06
N ILE A 129 3.04 -21.61 5.34
CA ILE A 129 2.05 -22.45 6.02
C ILE A 129 2.88 -23.57 6.65
N PRO A 130 3.03 -23.60 7.97
CA PRO A 130 4.15 -24.32 8.54
C PRO A 130 3.89 -25.80 8.29
N TYR A 131 4.75 -26.42 7.50
CA TYR A 131 5.00 -27.86 7.64
C TYR A 131 5.22 -28.20 9.12
N ALA A 132 5.65 -27.27 9.97
CA ALA A 132 5.65 -27.43 11.42
C ALA A 132 4.25 -27.68 12.04
N ALA A 133 3.15 -27.03 11.61
CA ALA A 133 1.80 -27.36 12.11
C ALA A 133 1.35 -28.76 11.66
N ILE A 134 1.69 -29.14 10.42
CA ILE A 134 1.38 -30.47 9.89
C ILE A 134 2.25 -31.56 10.56
N PHE A 135 3.52 -31.27 10.86
CA PHE A 135 4.44 -32.21 11.53
C PHE A 135 4.12 -32.38 13.02
N VAL A 136 3.69 -31.33 13.74
CA VAL A 136 3.26 -31.47 15.14
C VAL A 136 2.03 -32.37 15.25
N SER A 137 1.10 -32.32 14.30
CA SER A 137 -0.05 -33.24 14.26
C SER A 137 0.32 -34.69 13.92
N ILE A 138 1.34 -34.90 13.07
CA ILE A 138 1.79 -36.25 12.69
C ILE A 138 2.65 -36.91 13.78
N VAL A 139 3.48 -36.14 14.50
CA VAL A 139 4.36 -36.69 15.56
C VAL A 139 3.61 -36.97 16.87
N LEU A 140 2.44 -36.35 17.11
CA LEU A 140 1.63 -36.59 18.32
C LEU A 140 0.37 -37.44 18.11
N GLY A 141 0.16 -38.04 16.93
CA GLY A 141 -0.91 -39.03 16.75
C GLY A 141 -2.32 -38.50 17.01
N VAL A 142 -2.57 -37.21 16.74
CA VAL A 142 -3.93 -36.64 16.78
C VAL A 142 -4.34 -36.33 15.34
N ILE A 143 -5.15 -37.22 14.78
CA ILE A 143 -5.88 -36.97 13.53
C ILE A 143 -6.86 -35.82 13.81
N VAL A 144 -6.49 -34.60 13.46
CA VAL A 144 -7.42 -33.46 13.44
C VAL A 144 -8.23 -33.56 12.16
N PHE A 145 -9.46 -34.07 12.26
CA PHE A 145 -10.48 -33.85 11.24
C PHE A 145 -10.82 -32.35 11.21
N ALA A 146 -10.16 -31.59 10.34
CA ALA A 146 -10.51 -30.20 10.07
C ALA A 146 -11.86 -30.16 9.34
N TRP A 147 -12.89 -29.83 10.10
CA TRP A 147 -14.28 -29.71 9.69
C TRP A 147 -14.44 -28.45 8.82
N PHE A 148 -14.45 -28.62 7.49
CA PHE A 148 -14.86 -27.55 6.57
C PHE A 148 -16.38 -27.38 6.66
N LYS A 149 -16.85 -26.55 7.59
CA LYS A 149 -18.23 -26.07 7.58
C LYS A 149 -18.33 -24.86 6.66
N LYS A 150 -18.78 -25.10 5.44
CA LYS A 150 -19.39 -24.07 4.59
C LYS A 150 -20.60 -23.50 5.37
N LEU A 151 -20.62 -22.20 5.64
CA LEU A 151 -21.81 -21.52 6.15
C LEU A 151 -22.17 -20.35 5.23
N LYS A 152 -23.24 -20.63 4.48
CA LYS A 152 -24.21 -19.82 3.73
C LYS A 152 -23.72 -18.64 2.90
#